data_AF-A0A6C1PII4-F1
#
_entry.id   AF-A0A6C1PII4-F1
#
_cell.length_a   1.000
_cell.length_b   1.000
_cell.length_c   1.000
_cell.angle_alpha   90.00
_cell.angle_beta   90.00
_cell.angle_gamma   90.00
#
_symmetry.space_group_name_H-M   'P 1'
#
loop_
_entity.id
_entity.type
_entity.pdbx_description
1 polymer ?
#
loop_
_entity_poly.entity_id
_entity_poly.type
_entity_poly.pdbx_seq_one_letter_code
_entity_poly.pdbx_strand_id
1 'polypeptide(L)'
;MDAERSFIETLSDAVDTRKAAIDREELPKLKEQFRVFHASLQGLHALLVRKGLVQQDPYKSDNKVADITPPSDDQYLESERDVALGVRLDAYDNVLEYLDSYYEMRAEVLDFRQLKRLSELVSYIQWDRLSPSSPKATTRGLADLVARARGGNDGFANSVIADSLDQLGKKTKEIVAQIKVVGAYKREEYKLMLRRDVIATIDNPERLQADDDASIQTIRERFKSAGVAGPFVPELASEVIAEDYGPDGATLRQEVIARLMQSAPRARKKRPTESLRDQLIGALRGLASASRALDAIATNLRINDEQIRSGKRDLGTRLREWIDRLTNRTPAETIYDIEYLDEATGSKQTERVAFTAFVDGAAKKARLYASFLAKSGTPWSRLQSADEDQLLSYLSRELGDCHLIHRRAQALDVHIKSNAPPLLRARMKGVKIELTALRNAIVTANQLKHEYVGKKEEEEQLRKLGIDE
;
A
#
# COMPACT_ATOMS: atom_id res chain seq x y z
N MET A 1 10.82 1.84 -49.85
CA MET A 1 10.76 0.42 -49.46
C MET A 1 11.85 0.04 -48.45
N ASP A 2 13.15 0.20 -48.73
CA ASP A 2 14.20 -0.21 -47.76
C ASP A 2 14.24 0.62 -46.46
N ALA A 3 14.08 1.95 -46.55
CA ALA A 3 14.04 2.83 -45.38
C ALA A 3 12.75 2.66 -44.53
N GLU A 4 11.65 2.26 -45.16
CA GLU A 4 10.35 2.03 -44.52
C GLU A 4 10.32 0.68 -43.80
N ARG A 5 10.85 -0.38 -44.43
CA ARG A 5 11.07 -1.68 -43.78
C ARG A 5 12.03 -1.54 -42.60
N SER A 6 13.11 -0.79 -42.77
CA SER A 6 14.06 -0.49 -41.68
C SER A 6 13.41 0.27 -40.51
N PHE A 7 12.47 1.19 -40.78
CA PHE A 7 11.74 1.88 -39.72
C PHE A 7 10.77 0.95 -38.98
N ILE A 8 9.97 0.13 -39.67
CA ILE A 8 9.00 -0.78 -39.04
C ILE A 8 9.72 -1.81 -38.15
N GLU A 9 10.87 -2.31 -38.58
CA GLU A 9 11.73 -3.19 -37.77
C GLU A 9 12.21 -2.48 -36.51
N THR A 10 12.80 -1.27 -36.66
CA THR A 10 13.26 -0.45 -35.52
C THR A 10 12.12 -0.11 -34.55
N LEU A 11 10.92 0.20 -35.07
CA LEU A 11 9.73 0.49 -34.28
C LEU A 11 9.25 -0.75 -33.52
N SER A 12 9.28 -1.92 -34.14
CA SER A 12 8.95 -3.19 -33.47
C SER A 12 9.85 -3.44 -32.28
N ASP A 13 11.17 -3.36 -32.48
CA ASP A 13 12.15 -3.59 -31.43
C ASP A 13 11.97 -2.58 -30.28
N ALA A 14 11.66 -1.33 -30.61
CA ALA A 14 11.38 -0.29 -29.62
C ALA A 14 10.07 -0.55 -28.85
N VAL A 15 9.01 -1.01 -29.53
CA VAL A 15 7.72 -1.38 -28.90
C VAL A 15 7.90 -2.61 -28.00
N ASP A 16 8.61 -3.64 -28.43
CA ASP A 16 8.87 -4.86 -27.65
C ASP A 16 9.75 -4.57 -26.43
N THR A 17 10.80 -3.75 -26.60
CA THR A 17 11.62 -3.26 -25.49
C THR A 17 10.78 -2.47 -24.50
N ARG A 18 9.88 -1.61 -25.00
CA ARG A 18 8.99 -0.82 -24.14
C ARG A 18 7.98 -1.71 -23.42
N LYS A 19 7.42 -2.72 -24.08
CA LYS A 19 6.53 -3.73 -23.47
C LYS A 19 7.19 -4.39 -22.27
N ALA A 20 8.40 -4.90 -22.44
CA ALA A 20 9.16 -5.52 -21.36
C ALA A 20 9.40 -4.55 -20.18
N ALA A 21 9.68 -3.27 -20.46
CA ALA A 21 9.80 -2.24 -19.42
C ALA A 21 8.48 -1.93 -18.72
N ILE A 22 7.36 -1.86 -19.47
CA ILE A 22 6.01 -1.68 -18.91
C ILE A 22 5.68 -2.82 -17.94
N ASP A 23 5.88 -4.08 -18.35
CA ASP A 23 5.58 -5.26 -17.53
C ASP A 23 6.47 -5.37 -16.30
N ARG A 24 7.75 -5.02 -16.43
CA ARG A 24 8.71 -5.15 -15.33
C ARG A 24 8.64 -4.02 -14.30
N GLU A 25 8.32 -2.80 -14.72
CA GLU A 25 8.47 -1.61 -13.88
C GLU A 25 7.16 -0.85 -13.68
N GLU A 26 6.45 -0.54 -14.76
CA GLU A 26 5.31 0.38 -14.71
C GLU A 26 4.03 -0.27 -14.19
N LEU A 27 3.74 -1.51 -14.58
CA LEU A 27 2.56 -2.25 -14.12
C LEU A 27 2.66 -2.74 -12.67
N PRO A 28 3.81 -3.28 -12.19
CA PRO A 28 3.96 -3.58 -10.76
C PRO A 28 3.80 -2.34 -9.89
N LYS A 29 4.34 -1.20 -10.35
CA LYS A 29 4.17 0.09 -9.67
C LYS A 29 2.72 0.56 -9.68
N LEU A 30 2.00 0.40 -10.78
CA LEU A 30 0.56 0.68 -10.84
C LEU A 30 -0.21 -0.19 -9.84
N LYS A 31 0.09 -1.49 -9.79
CA LYS A 31 -0.54 -2.43 -8.84
C LYS A 31 -0.29 -2.02 -7.39
N GLU A 32 0.94 -1.64 -7.06
CA GLU A 32 1.28 -1.19 -5.72
C GLU A 32 0.58 0.13 -5.35
N GLN A 33 0.44 1.05 -6.31
CA GLN A 33 -0.33 2.28 -6.07
C GLN A 33 -1.80 1.98 -5.75
N PHE A 34 -2.41 1.00 -6.45
CA PHE A 34 -3.76 0.54 -6.16
C PHE A 34 -3.88 -0.12 -4.79
N ARG A 35 -2.90 -0.93 -4.37
CA ARG A 35 -2.88 -1.54 -3.03
C ARG A 35 -2.87 -0.50 -1.92
N VAL A 36 -2.01 0.52 -2.03
CA VAL A 36 -1.96 1.60 -1.03
C VAL A 36 -3.25 2.42 -1.05
N PHE A 37 -3.80 2.69 -2.24
CA PHE A 37 -5.09 3.37 -2.40
C PHE A 37 -6.21 2.59 -1.71
N HIS A 38 -6.28 1.28 -1.93
CA HIS A 38 -7.30 0.40 -1.36
C HIS A 38 -7.17 0.30 0.16
N ALA A 39 -5.97 0.11 0.70
CA ALA A 39 -5.74 0.11 2.15
C ALA A 39 -6.17 1.43 2.82
N SER A 40 -5.94 2.56 2.15
CA SER A 40 -6.37 3.88 2.65
C SER A 40 -7.89 4.02 2.64
N LEU A 41 -8.56 3.50 1.60
CA LEU A 41 -10.02 3.45 1.54
C LEU A 41 -10.58 2.59 2.67
N GLN A 42 -10.03 1.40 2.89
CA GLN A 42 -10.45 0.49 3.97
C GLN A 42 -10.31 1.13 5.34
N GLY A 43 -9.20 1.84 5.58
CA GLY A 43 -8.98 2.59 6.82
C GLY A 43 -10.06 3.65 7.06
N LEU A 44 -10.39 4.44 6.02
CA LEU A 44 -11.46 5.43 6.09
C LEU A 44 -12.83 4.77 6.28
N HIS A 45 -13.15 3.74 5.49
CA HIS A 45 -14.44 3.07 5.52
C HIS A 45 -14.69 2.40 6.89
N ALA A 46 -13.73 1.66 7.41
CA ALA A 46 -13.83 1.02 8.73
C ALA A 46 -14.05 2.05 9.86
N LEU A 47 -13.46 3.24 9.75
CA LEU A 47 -13.69 4.32 10.70
C LEU A 47 -15.12 4.86 10.62
N LEU A 48 -15.67 5.05 9.42
CA LEU A 48 -17.05 5.51 9.22
C LEU A 48 -18.06 4.49 9.77
N VAL A 49 -17.85 3.19 9.51
CA VAL A 49 -18.65 2.10 10.08
C VAL A 49 -18.56 2.11 11.61
N ARG A 50 -17.36 2.21 12.16
CA ARG A 50 -17.15 2.23 13.63
C ARG A 50 -17.83 3.41 14.31
N LYS A 51 -17.94 4.56 13.63
CA LYS A 51 -18.68 5.74 14.14
C LYS A 51 -20.19 5.66 13.88
N GLY A 52 -20.69 4.60 13.25
CA GLY A 52 -22.10 4.41 12.92
C GLY A 52 -22.61 5.39 11.85
N LEU A 53 -21.71 5.93 11.02
CA LEU A 53 -22.02 6.91 9.97
C LEU A 53 -22.42 6.27 8.65
N VAL A 54 -22.08 4.98 8.46
CA VAL A 54 -22.53 4.13 7.36
C VAL A 54 -22.86 2.74 7.89
N GLN A 55 -23.74 2.04 7.20
CA GLN A 55 -24.07 0.65 7.49
C GLN A 55 -23.34 -0.24 6.47
N GLN A 56 -22.74 -1.33 6.93
CA GLN A 56 -22.17 -2.32 6.02
C GLN A 56 -23.27 -3.01 5.23
N ASP A 57 -22.99 -3.32 3.97
CA ASP A 57 -23.89 -4.11 3.13
C ASP A 57 -23.98 -5.54 3.65
N PRO A 58 -25.17 -6.02 4.09
CA PRO A 58 -25.37 -7.40 4.53
C PRO A 58 -25.00 -8.43 3.46
N TYR A 59 -25.04 -8.05 2.17
CA TYR A 59 -24.78 -8.92 1.03
C TYR A 59 -23.39 -8.73 0.43
N LYS A 60 -22.49 -8.00 1.12
CA LYS A 60 -21.12 -7.75 0.64
C LYS A 60 -20.42 -9.03 0.15
N SER A 61 -20.56 -10.12 0.91
CA SER A 61 -19.90 -11.41 0.63
C SER A 61 -20.47 -12.14 -0.59
N ASP A 62 -21.70 -11.83 -0.98
CA ASP A 62 -22.39 -12.48 -2.11
C ASP A 62 -22.08 -11.77 -3.45
N ASN A 63 -21.56 -10.55 -3.40
CA ASN A 63 -21.24 -9.74 -4.58
C ASN A 63 -19.95 -10.21 -5.26
N LYS A 64 -20.08 -11.09 -6.25
CA LYS A 64 -18.96 -11.52 -7.10
C LYS A 64 -18.64 -10.45 -8.15
N VAL A 65 -17.49 -9.80 -7.99
CA VAL A 65 -16.95 -8.90 -9.01
C VAL A 65 -16.26 -9.70 -10.09
N ALA A 66 -16.70 -9.52 -11.34
CA ALA A 66 -16.09 -10.14 -12.52
C ALA A 66 -15.47 -9.11 -13.48
N ASP A 67 -15.69 -7.82 -13.24
CA ASP A 67 -15.24 -6.75 -14.11
C ASP A 67 -14.93 -5.47 -13.34
N ILE A 68 -14.00 -4.66 -13.87
CA ILE A 68 -13.59 -3.38 -13.32
C ILE A 68 -14.62 -2.34 -13.73
N THR A 69 -15.63 -2.14 -12.89
CA THR A 69 -16.66 -1.10 -13.11
C THR A 69 -16.87 -0.36 -11.79
N PRO A 70 -16.85 0.99 -11.79
CA PRO A 70 -17.16 1.74 -10.58
C PRO A 70 -18.61 1.48 -10.15
N PRO A 71 -18.94 1.57 -8.86
CA PRO A 71 -20.32 1.49 -8.39
C PRO A 71 -21.19 2.63 -8.96
N SER A 72 -22.51 2.51 -8.80
CA SER A 72 -23.45 3.58 -9.17
C SER A 72 -23.14 4.90 -8.44
N ASP A 73 -23.30 6.02 -9.14
CA ASP A 73 -23.25 7.38 -8.58
C ASP A 73 -24.62 8.08 -8.66
N ASP A 74 -25.71 7.31 -8.74
CA ASP A 74 -27.07 7.85 -8.87
C ASP A 74 -27.46 8.74 -7.68
N GLN A 75 -28.45 9.61 -7.86
CA GLN A 75 -29.01 10.35 -6.73
C GLN A 75 -29.73 9.39 -5.78
N TYR A 76 -29.69 9.69 -4.48
CA TYR A 76 -30.38 8.95 -3.43
C TYR A 76 -31.16 9.91 -2.54
N LEU A 77 -32.14 9.40 -1.80
CA LEU A 77 -32.86 10.19 -0.80
C LEU A 77 -31.95 10.49 0.39
N GLU A 78 -31.98 11.71 0.91
CA GLU A 78 -31.12 12.12 2.02
C GLU A 78 -31.34 11.28 3.30
N SER A 79 -32.55 10.77 3.50
CA SER A 79 -32.89 9.83 4.58
C SER A 79 -32.22 8.46 4.44
N GLU A 80 -31.84 8.07 3.22
CA GLU A 80 -31.22 6.78 2.90
C GLU A 80 -29.70 6.91 2.68
N ARG A 81 -29.13 8.11 2.81
CA ARG A 81 -27.71 8.39 2.51
C ARG A 81 -26.77 7.37 3.14
N ASP A 82 -26.92 7.11 4.43
CA ASP A 82 -25.96 6.33 5.20
C ASP A 82 -25.96 4.85 4.76
N VAL A 83 -27.11 4.36 4.27
CA VAL A 83 -27.27 3.02 3.67
C VAL A 83 -26.71 3.01 2.25
N ALA A 84 -27.12 3.98 1.41
CA ALA A 84 -26.69 4.08 0.02
C ALA A 84 -25.16 4.21 -0.11
N LEU A 85 -24.55 5.03 0.74
CA LEU A 85 -23.08 5.19 0.78
C LEU A 85 -22.39 3.94 1.34
N GLY A 86 -22.97 3.27 2.33
CA GLY A 86 -22.46 2.00 2.84
C GLY A 86 -22.34 0.95 1.73
N VAL A 87 -23.44 0.72 1.00
CA VAL A 87 -23.48 -0.20 -0.15
C VAL A 87 -22.48 0.21 -1.24
N ARG A 88 -22.39 1.49 -1.57
CA ARG A 88 -21.43 1.98 -2.58
C ARG A 88 -19.98 1.79 -2.17
N LEU A 89 -19.65 2.07 -0.91
CA LEU A 89 -18.29 1.90 -0.39
C LEU A 89 -17.91 0.43 -0.31
N ASP A 90 -18.82 -0.47 0.08
CA ASP A 90 -18.58 -1.91 0.05
C ASP A 90 -18.45 -2.45 -1.37
N ALA A 91 -19.27 -1.99 -2.32
CA ALA A 91 -19.12 -2.34 -3.73
C ALA A 91 -17.79 -1.83 -4.30
N TYR A 92 -17.36 -0.62 -3.90
CA TYR A 92 -16.09 -0.06 -4.33
C TYR A 92 -14.89 -0.85 -3.77
N ASP A 93 -14.96 -1.23 -2.50
CA ASP A 93 -13.99 -2.09 -1.81
C ASP A 93 -13.86 -3.45 -2.53
N ASN A 94 -14.98 -4.10 -2.85
CA ASN A 94 -14.97 -5.38 -3.58
C ASN A 94 -14.31 -5.28 -4.96
N VAL A 95 -14.50 -4.17 -5.69
CA VAL A 95 -13.87 -3.97 -7.00
C VAL A 95 -12.36 -3.75 -6.86
N LEU A 96 -11.92 -3.05 -5.82
CA LEU A 96 -10.49 -2.86 -5.53
C LEU A 96 -9.83 -4.15 -5.03
N GLU A 97 -10.53 -4.95 -4.21
CA GLU A 97 -10.08 -6.27 -3.80
C GLU A 97 -9.92 -7.20 -5.01
N TYR A 98 -10.88 -7.16 -5.95
CA TYR A 98 -10.77 -7.88 -7.22
C TYR A 98 -9.50 -7.49 -7.98
N LEU A 99 -9.21 -6.18 -8.05
CA LEU A 99 -8.04 -5.65 -8.73
C LEU A 99 -6.72 -6.10 -8.07
N ASP A 100 -6.66 -6.12 -6.75
CA ASP A 100 -5.46 -6.48 -6.00
C ASP A 100 -5.16 -7.98 -6.04
N SER A 101 -6.21 -8.79 -5.92
CA SER A 101 -6.10 -10.23 -5.64
C SER A 101 -6.25 -11.11 -6.88
N TYR A 102 -7.06 -10.69 -7.87
CA TYR A 102 -7.44 -11.55 -8.99
C TYR A 102 -7.09 -10.95 -10.36
N TYR A 103 -7.06 -9.63 -10.49
CA TYR A 103 -6.77 -8.99 -11.77
C TYR A 103 -5.28 -9.09 -12.13
N GLU A 104 -5.03 -9.57 -13.35
CA GLU A 104 -3.69 -9.73 -13.89
C GLU A 104 -3.27 -8.48 -14.68
N MET A 105 -2.47 -7.61 -14.04
CA MET A 105 -1.88 -6.44 -14.69
C MET A 105 -0.69 -6.84 -15.55
N ARG A 106 -0.96 -7.23 -16.80
CA ARG A 106 0.04 -7.43 -17.85
C ARG A 106 -0.27 -6.57 -19.07
N ALA A 107 0.77 -6.20 -19.80
CA ALA A 107 0.64 -5.44 -21.03
C ALA A 107 -0.29 -6.16 -22.01
N GLU A 108 -0.21 -7.49 -22.12
CA GLU A 108 -1.05 -8.28 -23.05
C GLU A 108 -2.55 -8.25 -22.72
N VAL A 109 -2.90 -8.10 -21.44
CA VAL A 109 -4.27 -8.12 -20.94
C VAL A 109 -4.90 -6.73 -20.98
N LEU A 110 -4.08 -5.68 -20.85
CA LEU A 110 -4.54 -4.29 -20.80
C LEU A 110 -4.71 -3.70 -22.21
N ASP A 111 -5.94 -3.32 -22.53
CA ASP A 111 -6.37 -2.56 -23.69
C ASP A 111 -6.93 -1.18 -23.27
N PHE A 112 -7.31 -0.36 -24.26
CA PHE A 112 -7.84 0.99 -24.00
C PHE A 112 -9.10 0.99 -23.12
N ARG A 113 -9.96 -0.03 -23.23
CA ARG A 113 -11.16 -0.18 -22.41
C ARG A 113 -10.80 -0.48 -20.96
N GLN A 114 -9.86 -1.39 -20.67
CA GLN A 114 -9.48 -1.60 -19.25
C GLN A 114 -8.73 -0.39 -18.69
N LEU A 115 -7.85 0.28 -19.46
CA LEU A 115 -7.20 1.52 -19.00
C LEU A 115 -8.22 2.62 -18.67
N LYS A 116 -9.25 2.78 -19.50
CA LYS A 116 -10.36 3.70 -19.24
C LYS A 116 -11.10 3.33 -17.96
N ARG A 117 -11.43 2.06 -17.78
CA ARG A 117 -12.11 1.55 -16.57
C ARG A 117 -11.30 1.77 -15.30
N LEU A 118 -9.99 1.54 -15.33
CA LEU A 118 -9.10 1.87 -14.20
C LEU A 118 -9.12 3.36 -13.89
N SER A 119 -9.12 4.21 -14.92
CA SER A 119 -9.22 5.66 -14.76
C SER A 119 -10.58 6.11 -14.21
N GLU A 120 -11.67 5.48 -14.63
CA GLU A 120 -13.02 5.74 -14.13
C GLU A 120 -13.17 5.30 -12.67
N LEU A 121 -12.64 4.11 -12.34
CA LEU A 121 -12.62 3.57 -10.98
C LEU A 121 -11.92 4.52 -10.02
N VAL A 122 -10.69 4.93 -10.32
CA VAL A 122 -9.92 5.82 -9.44
C VAL A 122 -10.52 7.23 -9.35
N SER A 123 -11.25 7.67 -10.38
CA SER A 123 -11.93 8.97 -10.42
C SER A 123 -13.38 8.91 -9.92
N TYR A 124 -13.85 7.75 -9.44
CA TYR A 124 -15.22 7.55 -8.96
C TYR A 124 -15.57 8.59 -7.89
N ILE A 125 -14.70 8.74 -6.89
CA ILE A 125 -14.76 9.76 -5.84
C ILE A 125 -13.68 10.82 -6.08
N GLN A 126 -14.04 12.10 -5.94
CA GLN A 126 -13.08 13.21 -6.10
C GLN A 126 -12.29 13.46 -4.81
N TRP A 127 -11.29 12.63 -4.54
CA TRP A 127 -10.51 12.68 -3.29
C TRP A 127 -9.70 13.96 -3.09
N ASP A 128 -9.19 14.55 -4.17
CA ASP A 128 -8.42 15.78 -4.15
C ASP A 128 -9.27 17.03 -3.89
N ARG A 129 -10.60 16.92 -4.11
CA ARG A 129 -11.57 18.00 -3.97
C ARG A 129 -12.86 17.49 -3.31
N LEU A 130 -12.70 16.75 -2.21
CA LEU A 130 -13.82 16.23 -1.46
C LEU A 130 -14.66 17.40 -0.91
N SER A 131 -15.87 17.58 -1.44
CA SER A 131 -16.71 18.74 -1.15
C SER A 131 -18.19 18.37 -1.05
N PRO A 132 -18.94 18.91 -0.07
CA PRO A 132 -20.41 18.83 0.00
C PRO A 132 -21.13 19.50 -1.19
N SER A 133 -20.43 20.29 -1.99
CA SER A 133 -20.98 20.91 -3.20
C SER A 133 -20.69 20.13 -4.48
N SER A 134 -20.09 18.92 -4.38
CA SER A 134 -19.77 18.12 -5.56
C SER A 134 -21.04 17.75 -6.35
N PRO A 135 -21.00 17.79 -7.70
CA PRO A 135 -22.10 17.30 -8.53
C PRO A 135 -22.26 15.78 -8.44
N LYS A 136 -21.23 15.05 -7.99
CA LYS A 136 -21.27 13.59 -7.78
C LYS A 136 -21.92 13.26 -6.44
N ALA A 137 -23.01 12.50 -6.47
CA ALA A 137 -23.79 12.19 -5.28
C ALA A 137 -22.95 11.50 -4.20
N THR A 138 -22.10 10.55 -4.60
CA THR A 138 -21.25 9.79 -3.69
C THR A 138 -20.14 10.65 -3.09
N THR A 139 -19.52 11.52 -3.90
CA THR A 139 -18.46 12.44 -3.41
C THR A 139 -19.05 13.43 -2.40
N ARG A 140 -20.20 14.03 -2.71
CA ARG A 140 -20.92 14.94 -1.80
C ARG A 140 -21.28 14.26 -0.50
N GLY A 141 -21.94 13.10 -0.57
CA GLY A 141 -22.35 12.34 0.60
C GLY A 141 -21.18 11.96 1.50
N LEU A 142 -20.09 11.47 0.89
CA LEU A 142 -18.89 11.12 1.64
C LEU A 142 -18.22 12.34 2.29
N ALA A 143 -18.23 13.50 1.63
CA ALA A 143 -17.73 14.74 2.20
C ALA A 143 -18.49 15.12 3.49
N ASP A 144 -19.81 14.99 3.48
CA ASP A 144 -20.65 15.23 4.67
C ASP A 144 -20.36 14.24 5.79
N LEU A 145 -20.23 12.94 5.47
CA LEU A 145 -19.88 11.93 6.46
C LEU A 145 -18.50 12.17 7.08
N VAL A 146 -17.51 12.55 6.26
CA VAL A 146 -16.17 12.91 6.73
C VAL A 146 -16.23 14.14 7.64
N ALA A 147 -17.02 15.16 7.30
CA ALA A 147 -17.19 16.35 8.14
C ALA A 147 -17.82 15.98 9.50
N ARG A 148 -18.84 15.12 9.51
CA ARG A 148 -19.47 14.59 10.74
C ARG A 148 -18.49 13.75 11.56
N ALA A 149 -17.69 12.90 10.91
CA ALA A 149 -16.69 12.08 11.57
C ALA A 149 -15.63 12.90 12.30
N ARG A 150 -15.33 14.11 11.77
CA ARG A 150 -14.41 15.09 12.36
C ARG A 150 -15.00 15.93 13.50
N GLY A 151 -16.34 15.99 13.63
CA GLY A 151 -17.06 16.87 14.56
C GLY A 151 -16.90 16.57 16.06
N GLY A 152 -16.01 15.64 16.46
CA GLY A 152 -15.71 15.30 17.84
C GLY A 152 -14.24 15.52 18.22
N ASN A 153 -13.94 15.57 19.51
CA ASN A 153 -12.57 15.75 20.04
C ASN A 153 -11.72 14.45 19.98
N ASP A 154 -11.88 13.69 18.90
CA ASP A 154 -11.24 12.39 18.67
C ASP A 154 -10.02 12.60 17.76
N GLY A 155 -8.90 12.99 18.39
CA GLY A 155 -7.65 13.28 17.67
C GLY A 155 -7.12 12.12 16.83
N PHE A 156 -7.41 10.87 17.22
CA PHE A 156 -7.04 9.68 16.47
C PHE A 156 -7.88 9.50 15.21
N ALA A 157 -9.21 9.61 15.31
CA ALA A 157 -10.07 9.56 14.12
C ALA A 157 -9.72 10.68 13.13
N ASN A 158 -9.43 11.88 13.64
CA ASN A 158 -9.04 13.01 12.80
C ASN A 158 -7.70 12.77 12.09
N SER A 159 -6.72 12.14 12.74
CA SER A 159 -5.46 11.78 12.09
C SER A 159 -5.63 10.69 11.03
N VAL A 160 -6.45 9.65 11.31
CA VAL A 160 -6.73 8.58 10.34
C VAL A 160 -7.44 9.13 9.11
N ILE A 161 -8.44 10.00 9.30
CA ILE A 161 -9.14 10.67 8.19
C ILE A 161 -8.16 11.52 7.38
N ALA A 162 -7.31 12.31 8.03
CA ALA A 162 -6.36 13.17 7.35
C ALA A 162 -5.35 12.35 6.50
N ASP A 163 -4.76 11.32 7.08
CA ASP A 163 -3.82 10.44 6.39
C ASP A 163 -4.49 9.68 5.22
N SER A 164 -5.69 9.11 5.46
CA SER A 164 -6.43 8.40 4.41
C SER A 164 -6.76 9.31 3.23
N LEU A 165 -7.23 10.53 3.49
CA LEU A 165 -7.57 11.49 2.41
C LEU A 165 -6.33 11.98 1.66
N ASP A 166 -5.21 12.20 2.36
CA ASP A 166 -3.94 12.58 1.72
C ASP A 166 -3.45 11.45 0.80
N GLN A 167 -3.42 10.21 1.29
CA GLN A 167 -3.02 9.05 0.50
C GLN A 167 -3.96 8.83 -0.69
N LEU A 168 -5.28 8.86 -0.48
CA LEU A 168 -6.25 8.69 -1.57
C LEU A 168 -6.09 9.77 -2.65
N GLY A 169 -5.94 11.04 -2.26
CA GLY A 169 -5.72 12.14 -3.19
C GLY A 169 -4.38 12.04 -3.94
N LYS A 170 -3.31 11.67 -3.25
CA LYS A 170 -1.97 11.47 -3.84
C LYS A 170 -1.95 10.29 -4.80
N LYS A 171 -2.45 9.13 -4.36
CA LYS A 171 -2.49 7.90 -5.15
C LYS A 171 -3.40 8.02 -6.37
N THR A 172 -4.50 8.77 -6.28
CA THR A 172 -5.33 9.11 -7.47
C THR A 172 -4.48 9.72 -8.58
N LYS A 173 -3.65 10.73 -8.26
CA LYS A 173 -2.81 11.42 -9.25
C LYS A 173 -1.71 10.50 -9.79
N GLU A 174 -1.08 9.73 -8.91
CA GLU A 174 -0.03 8.77 -9.29
C GLU A 174 -0.57 7.68 -10.23
N ILE A 175 -1.72 7.09 -9.90
CA ILE A 175 -2.40 6.06 -10.70
C ILE A 175 -2.77 6.63 -12.07
N VAL A 176 -3.41 7.80 -12.14
CA VAL A 176 -3.78 8.43 -13.41
C VAL A 176 -2.55 8.74 -14.27
N ALA A 177 -1.46 9.22 -13.67
CA ALA A 177 -0.21 9.43 -14.40
C ALA A 177 0.35 8.12 -14.96
N GLN A 178 0.31 7.05 -14.16
CA GLN A 178 0.80 5.74 -14.55
C GLN A 178 -0.06 5.10 -15.66
N ILE A 179 -1.39 5.24 -15.60
CA ILE A 179 -2.31 4.82 -16.66
C ILE A 179 -1.98 5.55 -17.97
N LYS A 180 -1.65 6.86 -17.93
CA LYS A 180 -1.25 7.61 -19.13
C LYS A 180 0.05 7.07 -19.74
N VAL A 181 1.01 6.66 -18.92
CA VAL A 181 2.26 6.05 -19.38
C VAL A 181 2.00 4.73 -20.11
N VAL A 182 1.15 3.87 -19.56
CA VAL A 182 0.75 2.61 -20.21
C VAL A 182 -0.08 2.87 -21.47
N GLY A 183 -0.99 3.83 -21.42
CA GLY A 183 -1.83 4.25 -22.55
C GLY A 183 -1.01 4.79 -23.72
N ALA A 184 0.04 5.56 -23.46
CA ALA A 184 0.96 6.03 -24.49
C ALA A 184 1.65 4.86 -25.20
N TYR A 185 2.13 3.86 -24.47
CA TYR A 185 2.67 2.63 -25.05
C TYR A 185 1.61 1.87 -25.89
N LYS A 186 0.39 1.73 -25.37
CA LYS A 186 -0.71 1.04 -26.09
C LYS A 186 -1.08 1.70 -27.41
N ARG A 187 -0.95 3.03 -27.50
CA ARG A 187 -1.14 3.76 -28.77
C ARG A 187 -0.07 3.37 -29.79
N GLU A 188 1.19 3.30 -29.39
CA GLU A 188 2.28 2.91 -30.29
C GLU A 188 2.18 1.43 -30.71
N GLU A 189 1.79 0.55 -29.80
CA GLU A 189 1.51 -0.87 -30.12
C GLU A 189 0.36 -0.98 -31.14
N TYR A 190 -0.73 -0.25 -30.94
CA TYR A 190 -1.85 -0.23 -31.88
C TYR A 190 -1.45 0.33 -33.25
N LYS A 191 -0.66 1.41 -33.30
CA LYS A 191 -0.14 1.98 -34.55
C LYS A 191 0.78 1.02 -35.29
N LEU A 192 1.62 0.26 -34.58
CA LEU A 192 2.46 -0.78 -35.18
C LEU A 192 1.61 -1.90 -35.81
N MET A 193 0.56 -2.34 -35.11
CA MET A 193 -0.41 -3.29 -35.66
C MET A 193 -1.07 -2.75 -36.94
N LEU A 194 -1.53 -1.48 -36.94
CA LEU A 194 -2.12 -0.87 -38.14
C LEU A 194 -1.16 -0.89 -39.33
N ARG A 195 0.14 -0.60 -39.10
CA ARG A 195 1.15 -0.64 -40.16
C ARG A 195 1.32 -2.04 -40.76
N ARG A 196 1.45 -3.04 -39.89
CA ARG A 196 1.76 -4.43 -40.28
C ARG A 196 0.58 -5.16 -40.90
N ASP A 197 -0.59 -5.03 -40.29
CA ASP A 197 -1.71 -5.91 -40.56
C ASP A 197 -2.77 -5.26 -41.46
N VAL A 198 -2.76 -3.92 -41.54
CA VAL A 198 -3.76 -3.16 -42.31
C VAL A 198 -3.11 -2.40 -43.47
N ILE A 199 -2.20 -1.47 -43.19
CA ILE A 199 -1.64 -0.56 -44.22
C ILE A 199 -0.76 -1.31 -45.20
N ALA A 200 0.02 -2.30 -44.75
CA ALA A 200 0.82 -3.15 -45.64
C ALA A 200 -0.02 -3.92 -46.68
N THR A 201 -1.35 -4.01 -46.49
CA THR A 201 -2.28 -4.67 -47.42
C THR A 201 -2.96 -3.69 -48.40
N ILE A 202 -2.69 -2.39 -48.28
CA ILE A 202 -3.27 -1.35 -49.12
C ILE A 202 -2.41 -1.17 -50.37
N ASP A 203 -3.05 -1.13 -51.54
CA ASP A 203 -2.39 -0.79 -52.79
C ASP A 203 -2.09 0.72 -52.85
N ASN A 204 -0.85 1.10 -53.14
CA ASN A 204 -0.38 2.49 -53.22
C ASN A 204 -0.68 3.31 -51.94
N PRO A 205 -0.20 2.88 -50.76
CA PRO A 205 -0.51 3.53 -49.48
C PRO A 205 0.04 4.97 -49.40
N GLU A 206 1.01 5.34 -50.22
CA GLU A 206 1.55 6.71 -50.32
C GLU A 206 0.53 7.76 -50.82
N ARG A 207 -0.64 7.33 -51.31
CA ARG A 207 -1.73 8.22 -51.72
C ARG A 207 -2.63 8.65 -50.56
N LEU A 208 -2.50 7.99 -49.40
CA LEU A 208 -3.32 8.29 -48.22
C LEU A 208 -2.97 9.67 -47.66
N GLN A 209 -3.98 10.40 -47.21
CA GLN A 209 -3.82 11.71 -46.57
C GLN A 209 -4.41 11.71 -45.16
N ALA A 210 -3.68 12.28 -44.20
CA ALA A 210 -4.04 12.19 -42.78
C ALA A 210 -5.34 12.92 -42.44
N ASP A 211 -5.63 14.01 -43.16
CA ASP A 211 -6.81 14.87 -42.97
C ASP A 211 -7.96 14.56 -43.95
N ASP A 212 -7.90 13.41 -44.63
CA ASP A 212 -8.89 13.01 -45.64
C ASP A 212 -9.76 11.84 -45.15
N ASP A 213 -11.07 12.08 -45.08
CA ASP A 213 -12.06 11.08 -44.66
C ASP A 213 -12.08 9.84 -45.56
N ALA A 214 -11.80 9.98 -46.86
CA ALA A 214 -11.77 8.85 -47.80
C ALA A 214 -10.58 7.92 -47.53
N SER A 215 -9.41 8.48 -47.20
CA SER A 215 -8.22 7.74 -46.75
C SER A 215 -8.51 6.97 -45.45
N ILE A 216 -9.14 7.61 -44.47
CA ILE A 216 -9.52 6.95 -43.21
C ILE A 216 -10.54 5.84 -43.42
N GLN A 217 -11.52 6.05 -44.30
CA GLN A 217 -12.51 5.04 -44.64
C GLN A 217 -11.89 3.83 -45.35
N THR A 218 -10.90 4.06 -46.22
CA THR A 218 -10.13 2.99 -46.89
C THR A 218 -9.41 2.12 -45.85
N ILE A 219 -8.72 2.73 -44.89
CA ILE A 219 -8.05 1.98 -43.80
C ILE A 219 -9.08 1.23 -42.96
N ARG A 220 -10.24 1.82 -42.65
CA ARG A 220 -11.31 1.16 -41.88
C ARG A 220 -11.87 -0.07 -42.58
N GLU A 221 -12.07 -0.02 -43.89
CA GLU A 221 -12.54 -1.16 -44.68
C GLU A 221 -11.51 -2.30 -44.70
N ARG A 222 -10.23 -1.93 -44.80
CA ARG A 222 -9.11 -2.88 -44.73
C ARG A 222 -8.96 -3.49 -43.34
N PHE A 223 -9.10 -2.68 -42.29
CA PHE A 223 -9.12 -3.14 -40.89
C PHE A 223 -10.20 -4.21 -40.67
N LYS A 224 -11.43 -3.98 -41.19
CA LYS A 224 -12.51 -4.97 -41.13
C LYS A 224 -12.20 -6.23 -41.95
N SER A 225 -11.65 -6.05 -43.15
CA SER A 225 -11.34 -7.16 -44.06
C SER A 225 -10.19 -8.05 -43.56
N ALA A 226 -9.23 -7.46 -42.86
CA ALA A 226 -8.10 -8.17 -42.22
C ALA A 226 -8.51 -8.93 -40.95
N GLY A 227 -9.74 -8.76 -40.46
CA GLY A 227 -10.23 -9.45 -39.26
C GLY A 227 -9.53 -9.03 -37.98
N VAL A 228 -9.00 -7.81 -37.94
CA VAL A 228 -8.30 -7.28 -36.75
C VAL A 228 -9.29 -7.18 -35.59
N ALA A 229 -8.91 -7.72 -34.43
CA ALA A 229 -9.72 -7.66 -33.23
C ALA A 229 -9.75 -6.25 -32.62
N GLY A 230 -10.92 -5.86 -32.10
CA GLY A 230 -11.10 -4.60 -31.38
C GLY A 230 -11.66 -3.45 -32.23
N PRO A 231 -11.86 -2.26 -31.60
CA PRO A 231 -12.43 -1.11 -32.29
C PRO A 231 -11.39 -0.42 -33.19
N PHE A 232 -11.85 0.08 -34.33
CA PHE A 232 -11.05 0.96 -35.18
C PHE A 232 -10.97 2.38 -34.57
N VAL A 233 -9.75 2.90 -34.40
CA VAL A 233 -9.46 4.24 -33.87
C VAL A 233 -9.00 5.18 -35.00
N PRO A 234 -9.87 6.07 -35.52
CA PRO A 234 -9.57 6.94 -36.66
C PRO A 234 -8.37 7.88 -36.43
N GLU A 235 -8.24 8.41 -35.22
CA GLU A 235 -7.20 9.37 -34.86
C GLU A 235 -5.81 8.72 -34.94
N LEU A 236 -5.70 7.45 -34.52
CA LEU A 236 -4.44 6.69 -34.62
C LEU A 236 -4.12 6.30 -36.06
N ALA A 237 -5.13 6.06 -36.90
CA ALA A 237 -4.92 5.83 -38.33
C ALA A 237 -4.41 7.09 -39.03
N SER A 238 -4.99 8.26 -38.71
CA SER A 238 -4.54 9.56 -39.20
C SER A 238 -3.09 9.84 -38.76
N GLU A 239 -2.74 9.60 -37.49
CA GLU A 239 -1.36 9.71 -36.99
C GLU A 239 -0.38 8.83 -37.76
N VAL A 240 -0.75 7.59 -38.08
CA VAL A 240 0.11 6.70 -38.89
C VAL A 240 0.34 7.26 -40.28
N ILE A 241 -0.70 7.77 -40.95
CA ILE A 241 -0.54 8.40 -42.27
C ILE A 241 0.39 9.61 -42.19
N ALA A 242 0.23 10.47 -41.18
CA ALA A 242 1.07 11.64 -40.99
C ALA A 242 2.54 11.26 -40.72
N GLU A 243 2.78 10.21 -39.92
CA GLU A 243 4.11 9.68 -39.61
C GLU A 243 4.78 9.02 -40.83
N ASP A 244 4.02 8.30 -41.66
CA ASP A 244 4.58 7.47 -42.73
C ASP A 244 4.67 8.23 -44.07
N TYR A 245 3.66 9.03 -44.39
CA TYR A 245 3.48 9.69 -45.69
C TYR A 245 3.36 11.22 -45.61
N GLY A 246 3.35 11.80 -44.41
CA GLY A 246 3.30 13.25 -44.20
C GLY A 246 4.63 13.98 -44.48
N PRO A 247 4.60 15.30 -44.69
CA PRO A 247 5.79 16.10 -44.98
C PRO A 247 6.82 16.11 -43.83
N ASP A 248 6.34 16.02 -42.58
CA ASP A 248 7.17 15.97 -41.37
C ASP A 248 7.42 14.54 -40.87
N GLY A 249 7.07 13.52 -41.66
CA GLY A 249 7.07 12.11 -41.22
C GLY A 249 8.41 11.63 -40.67
N ALA A 250 9.53 12.02 -41.27
CA ALA A 250 10.87 11.64 -40.80
C ALA A 250 11.14 12.13 -39.35
N THR A 251 10.75 13.36 -39.04
CA THR A 251 10.88 13.95 -37.70
C THR A 251 9.96 13.26 -36.72
N LEU A 252 8.69 13.06 -37.09
CA LEU A 252 7.69 12.40 -36.23
C LEU A 252 8.10 10.97 -35.88
N ARG A 253 8.62 10.20 -36.85
CA ARG A 253 9.13 8.85 -36.62
C ARG A 253 10.32 8.82 -35.66
N GLN A 254 11.26 9.75 -35.79
CA GLN A 254 12.37 9.87 -34.84
C GLN A 254 11.88 10.22 -33.42
N GLU A 255 10.89 11.10 -33.30
CA GLU A 255 10.28 11.44 -32.01
C GLU A 255 9.54 10.27 -31.37
N VAL A 256 8.86 9.42 -32.16
CA VAL A 256 8.21 8.19 -31.67
C VAL A 256 9.25 7.22 -31.09
N ILE A 257 10.31 6.92 -31.85
CA ILE A 257 11.38 6.03 -31.40
C ILE A 257 12.07 6.61 -30.16
N ALA A 258 12.38 7.91 -30.16
CA ALA A 258 12.96 8.58 -29.02
C ALA A 258 12.06 8.51 -27.78
N ARG A 259 10.74 8.65 -27.91
CA ARG A 259 9.79 8.52 -26.78
C ARG A 259 9.73 7.09 -26.24
N LEU A 260 9.66 6.09 -27.11
CA LEU A 260 9.67 4.68 -26.73
C LEU A 260 10.98 4.31 -26.00
N MET A 261 12.12 4.79 -26.50
CA MET A 261 13.44 4.52 -25.94
C MET A 261 13.82 5.39 -24.72
N GLN A 262 13.32 6.63 -24.60
CA GLN A 262 13.51 7.46 -23.39
C GLN A 262 12.72 6.92 -22.19
N SER A 263 11.70 6.11 -22.46
CA SER A 263 10.87 5.46 -21.46
C SER A 263 11.26 4.01 -21.22
N ALA A 264 11.90 3.33 -22.18
CA ALA A 264 12.77 2.19 -21.87
C ALA A 264 13.82 2.67 -20.85
N PRO A 265 14.26 1.82 -19.90
CA PRO A 265 15.12 2.27 -18.83
C PRO A 265 16.38 2.82 -19.48
N ARG A 266 16.52 4.16 -19.51
CA ARG A 266 17.83 4.79 -19.50
C ARG A 266 18.59 3.99 -18.47
N ALA A 267 19.64 3.28 -18.92
CA ALA A 267 20.59 2.58 -18.07
C ALA A 267 20.64 3.35 -16.78
N ARG A 268 20.06 2.76 -15.72
CA ARG A 268 19.67 3.46 -14.49
C ARG A 268 20.74 4.51 -14.28
N LYS A 269 20.42 5.81 -14.39
CA LYS A 269 21.22 6.79 -13.65
C LYS A 269 21.21 6.19 -12.27
N LYS A 270 22.33 5.59 -11.84
CA LYS A 270 22.43 4.77 -10.65
C LYS A 270 21.61 5.53 -9.62
N ARG A 271 20.38 5.06 -9.34
CA ARG A 271 19.76 5.42 -8.08
C ARG A 271 20.86 5.00 -7.13
N PRO A 272 21.45 5.95 -6.38
CA PRO A 272 22.62 5.63 -5.57
C PRO A 272 22.24 4.34 -4.90
N THR A 273 23.02 3.28 -5.17
CA THR A 273 22.76 1.95 -4.67
C THR A 273 22.40 2.18 -3.22
N GLU A 274 21.11 2.14 -2.87
CA GLU A 274 20.72 2.08 -1.47
C GLU A 274 21.30 0.73 -1.16
N SER A 275 22.47 0.76 -0.53
CA SER A 275 23.20 -0.45 -0.19
C SER A 275 22.17 -1.36 0.45
N LEU A 276 22.10 -2.64 0.09
CA LEU A 276 21.11 -3.54 0.71
C LEU A 276 21.19 -3.46 2.25
N ARG A 277 22.39 -3.17 2.75
CA ARG A 277 22.68 -2.63 4.08
C ARG A 277 21.83 -1.43 4.55
N ASP A 278 21.76 -0.34 3.78
CA ASP A 278 20.92 0.84 4.08
C ASP A 278 19.43 0.48 4.12
N GLN A 279 18.98 -0.47 3.30
CA GLN A 279 17.62 -1.01 3.37
C GLN A 279 17.37 -1.73 4.70
N LEU A 280 18.31 -2.56 5.18
CA LEU A 280 18.23 -3.20 6.49
C LEU A 280 18.27 -2.20 7.66
N ILE A 281 19.11 -1.16 7.55
CA ILE A 281 19.13 -0.04 8.52
C ILE A 281 17.78 0.71 8.48
N GLY A 282 17.20 0.89 7.30
CA GLY A 282 15.85 1.43 7.10
C GLY A 282 14.78 0.61 7.80
N ALA A 283 14.82 -0.72 7.66
CA ALA A 283 13.89 -1.64 8.33
C ALA A 283 14.02 -1.58 9.86
N LEU A 284 15.24 -1.55 10.40
CA LEU A 284 15.48 -1.37 11.83
C LEU A 284 14.97 -0.03 12.35
N ARG A 285 15.10 1.04 11.57
CA ARG A 285 14.52 2.35 11.92
C ARG A 285 13.00 2.37 11.83
N GLY A 286 12.44 1.65 10.86
CA GLY A 286 11.00 1.39 10.76
C GLY A 286 10.48 0.72 12.02
N LEU A 287 11.15 -0.32 12.50
CA LEU A 287 10.82 -0.97 13.77
C LEU A 287 11.02 -0.03 14.96
N ALA A 288 12.10 0.77 14.94
CA ALA A 288 12.41 1.75 15.98
C ALA A 288 11.36 2.85 16.15
N SER A 289 10.51 3.08 15.14
CA SER A 289 9.38 4.01 15.24
C SER A 289 8.41 3.65 16.37
N ALA A 290 8.37 2.38 16.80
CA ALA A 290 7.61 1.92 17.96
C ALA A 290 8.19 2.32 19.32
N SER A 291 9.31 3.06 19.37
CA SER A 291 9.97 3.49 20.62
C SER A 291 8.99 4.10 21.65
N ARG A 292 8.19 5.09 21.22
CA ARG A 292 7.22 5.76 22.10
C ARG A 292 6.09 4.82 22.54
N ALA A 293 5.65 3.92 21.66
CA ALA A 293 4.63 2.95 21.98
C ALA A 293 5.11 1.94 23.03
N LEU A 294 6.35 1.45 22.92
CA LEU A 294 6.97 0.56 23.91
C LEU A 294 7.11 1.21 25.28
N ASP A 295 7.52 2.48 25.33
CA ASP A 295 7.62 3.24 26.59
C ASP A 295 6.25 3.46 27.25
N ALA A 296 5.25 3.77 26.44
CA ALA A 296 3.87 3.92 26.90
C ALA A 296 3.25 2.59 27.37
N ILE A 297 3.52 1.47 26.70
CA ILE A 297 3.14 0.12 27.16
C ILE A 297 3.72 -0.13 28.54
N ALA A 298 5.04 0.07 28.70
CA ALA A 298 5.72 -0.16 29.96
C ALA A 298 5.15 0.72 31.09
N THR A 299 4.94 2.00 30.80
CA THR A 299 4.43 2.98 31.76
C THR A 299 2.99 2.69 32.17
N ASN A 300 2.10 2.44 31.21
CA ASN A 300 0.68 2.18 31.47
C ASN A 300 0.49 0.87 32.25
N LEU A 301 1.20 -0.20 31.88
CA LEU A 301 1.15 -1.45 32.63
C LEU A 301 1.64 -1.26 34.07
N ARG A 302 2.74 -0.52 34.27
CA ARG A 302 3.28 -0.25 35.63
C ARG A 302 2.29 0.53 36.50
N ILE A 303 1.67 1.58 35.95
CA ILE A 303 0.64 2.37 36.64
C ILE A 303 -0.55 1.48 37.01
N ASN A 304 -1.01 0.65 36.09
CA ASN A 304 -2.13 -0.24 36.29
C ASN A 304 -1.86 -1.31 37.36
N ASP A 305 -0.65 -1.90 37.37
CA ASP A 305 -0.21 -2.83 38.41
C ASP A 305 -0.21 -2.18 39.80
N GLU A 306 0.33 -0.98 39.90
CA GLU A 306 0.40 -0.23 41.16
C GLU A 306 -1.00 0.13 41.70
N GLN A 307 -1.95 0.43 40.82
CA GLN A 307 -3.35 0.68 41.20
C GLN A 307 -4.03 -0.56 41.78
N ILE A 308 -3.81 -1.74 41.19
CA ILE A 308 -4.37 -2.99 41.72
C ILE A 308 -3.72 -3.35 43.05
N ARG A 309 -2.41 -3.17 43.17
CA ARG A 309 -1.68 -3.46 44.40
C ARG A 309 -2.04 -2.50 45.53
N SER A 310 -2.19 -1.21 45.25
CA SER A 310 -2.55 -0.21 46.28
C SER A 310 -3.97 -0.40 46.82
N GLY A 311 -4.91 -0.91 46.02
CA GLY A 311 -6.27 -1.28 46.45
C GLY A 311 -6.34 -2.52 47.35
N LYS A 312 -5.30 -3.36 47.39
CA LYS A 312 -5.21 -4.57 48.24
C LYS A 312 -4.43 -4.35 49.56
N ARG A 313 -3.95 -3.13 49.84
CA ARG A 313 -3.11 -2.83 51.00
C ARG A 313 -3.96 -2.57 52.25
N ASP A 314 -4.18 -3.61 53.04
CA ASP A 314 -4.67 -3.48 54.42
C ASP A 314 -3.52 -3.03 55.36
N LEU A 315 -3.84 -2.33 56.45
CA LEU A 315 -2.87 -1.68 57.36
C LEU A 315 -1.80 -2.66 57.90
N GLY A 316 -2.16 -3.92 58.12
CA GLY A 316 -1.24 -4.96 58.59
C GLY A 316 -0.15 -5.35 57.58
N THR A 317 -0.42 -5.22 56.27
CA THR A 317 0.57 -5.48 55.21
C THR A 317 1.66 -4.42 55.17
N ARG A 318 1.31 -3.15 55.46
CA ARG A 318 2.29 -2.05 55.55
C ARG A 318 3.23 -2.22 56.75
N LEU A 319 2.71 -2.73 57.88
CA LEU A 319 3.52 -3.03 59.06
C LEU A 319 4.49 -4.19 58.80
N ARG A 320 4.05 -5.24 58.10
CA ARG A 320 4.90 -6.37 57.72
C ARG A 320 5.99 -5.97 56.72
N GLU A 321 5.67 -5.16 55.71
CA GLU A 321 6.66 -4.64 54.76
C GLU A 321 7.68 -3.69 55.41
N TRP A 322 7.28 -2.93 56.45
CA TRP A 322 8.21 -2.11 57.23
C TRP A 322 9.21 -2.98 58.01
N ILE A 323 8.74 -4.09 58.58
CA ILE A 323 9.59 -5.11 59.22
C ILE A 323 10.48 -5.82 58.19
N ASP A 324 9.95 -6.17 57.01
CA ASP A 324 10.73 -6.81 55.94
C ASP A 324 11.82 -5.87 55.37
N ARG A 325 11.55 -4.56 55.26
CA ARG A 325 12.56 -3.55 54.88
C ARG A 325 13.69 -3.42 55.90
N LEU A 326 13.41 -3.64 57.19
CA LEU A 326 14.43 -3.70 58.24
C LEU A 326 15.29 -4.98 58.19
N THR A 327 14.84 -6.02 57.47
CA THR A 327 15.54 -7.32 57.36
C THR A 327 16.23 -7.58 56.02
N ASN A 328 16.37 -6.55 55.17
CA ASN A 328 17.07 -6.61 53.87
C ASN A 328 16.62 -7.78 52.97
N ARG A 329 15.34 -8.18 53.07
CA ARG A 329 14.75 -9.16 52.15
C ARG A 329 14.43 -8.48 50.82
N THR A 330 14.95 -9.05 49.74
CA THR A 330 14.63 -8.60 48.37
C THR A 330 13.11 -8.63 48.17
N PRO A 331 12.50 -7.55 47.63
CA PRO A 331 11.07 -7.50 47.42
C PRO A 331 10.64 -8.66 46.51
N ALA A 332 9.58 -9.36 46.90
CA ALA A 332 9.08 -10.52 46.16
C ALA A 332 8.80 -10.17 44.69
N GLU A 333 9.34 -10.96 43.77
CA GLU A 333 9.17 -10.78 42.34
C GLU A 333 7.68 -10.96 41.96
N THR A 334 7.09 -9.98 41.28
CA THR A 334 5.69 -10.04 40.87
C THR A 334 5.59 -10.90 39.62
N ILE A 335 4.99 -12.08 39.75
CA ILE A 335 4.78 -13.04 38.66
C ILE A 335 3.29 -13.11 38.36
N TYR A 336 2.93 -12.92 37.09
CA TYR A 336 1.57 -13.11 36.59
C TYR A 336 1.49 -14.36 35.73
N ASP A 337 0.45 -15.16 35.96
CA ASP A 337 0.07 -16.25 35.07
C ASP A 337 -0.92 -15.68 34.06
N ILE A 338 -0.44 -15.45 32.84
CA ILE A 338 -1.21 -14.86 31.74
C ILE A 338 -1.70 -15.93 30.79
N GLU A 339 -2.91 -15.76 30.26
CA GLU A 339 -3.46 -16.60 29.21
C GLU A 339 -3.40 -15.86 27.87
N TYR A 340 -2.96 -16.55 26.82
CA TYR A 340 -3.03 -16.06 25.45
C TYR A 340 -3.40 -17.19 24.49
N LEU A 341 -3.89 -16.82 23.31
CA LEU A 341 -4.16 -17.74 22.23
C LEU A 341 -2.90 -17.88 21.37
N ASP A 342 -2.43 -19.10 21.15
CA ASP A 342 -1.37 -19.36 20.18
C ASP A 342 -1.94 -19.29 18.76
N GLU A 343 -1.48 -18.34 17.96
CA GLU A 343 -1.96 -18.11 16.59
C GLU A 343 -1.66 -19.29 15.65
N ALA A 344 -0.64 -20.10 15.93
CA ALA A 344 -0.29 -21.25 15.09
C ALA A 344 -1.15 -22.49 15.37
N THR A 345 -1.54 -22.69 16.63
CA THR A 345 -2.26 -23.91 17.07
C THR A 345 -3.72 -23.67 17.44
N GLY A 346 -4.14 -22.41 17.57
CA GLY A 346 -5.48 -22.03 18.04
C GLY A 346 -5.75 -22.42 19.50
N SER A 347 -4.73 -22.86 20.24
CA SER A 347 -4.85 -23.34 21.62
C SER A 347 -4.65 -22.21 22.63
N LYS A 348 -5.35 -22.27 23.77
CA LYS A 348 -5.08 -21.38 24.91
C LYS A 348 -3.84 -21.88 25.64
N GLN A 349 -2.85 -21.02 25.78
CA GLN A 349 -1.61 -21.28 26.48
C GLN A 349 -1.52 -20.39 27.72
N THR A 350 -0.96 -20.93 28.80
CA THR A 350 -0.68 -20.20 30.04
C THR A 350 0.82 -19.99 30.17
N GLU A 351 1.24 -18.75 30.43
CA GLU A 351 2.65 -18.40 30.60
C GLU A 351 2.86 -17.60 31.88
N ARG A 352 3.93 -17.94 32.61
CA ARG A 352 4.35 -17.19 33.81
C ARG A 352 5.27 -16.06 33.39
N VAL A 353 4.88 -14.82 33.66
CA VAL A 353 5.65 -13.62 33.30
C VAL A 353 6.07 -12.88 34.56
N ALA A 354 7.38 -12.72 34.75
CA ALA A 354 7.96 -11.80 35.73
C ALA A 354 7.68 -10.35 35.30
N PHE A 355 6.71 -9.72 35.93
CA PHE A 355 6.13 -8.44 35.52
C PHE A 355 7.16 -7.32 35.50
N THR A 356 7.91 -7.15 36.59
CA THR A 356 8.91 -6.08 36.71
C THR A 356 10.00 -6.24 35.64
N ALA A 357 10.51 -7.46 35.46
CA ALA A 357 11.51 -7.74 34.44
C ALA A 357 11.00 -7.47 33.02
N PHE A 358 9.74 -7.82 32.74
CA PHE A 358 9.09 -7.55 31.46
C PHE A 358 8.99 -6.05 31.16
N VAL A 359 8.42 -5.28 32.10
CA VAL A 359 8.21 -3.83 31.93
C VAL A 359 9.54 -3.09 31.81
N ASP A 360 10.53 -3.47 32.61
CA ASP A 360 11.88 -2.89 32.53
C ASP A 360 12.57 -3.25 31.20
N GLY A 361 12.36 -4.48 30.70
CA GLY A 361 12.81 -4.91 29.38
C GLY A 361 12.20 -4.06 28.25
N ALA A 362 10.89 -3.86 28.27
CA ALA A 362 10.18 -3.02 27.31
C ALA A 362 10.67 -1.56 27.34
N ALA A 363 10.86 -0.98 28.53
CA ALA A 363 11.40 0.37 28.69
C ALA A 363 12.86 0.50 28.21
N LYS A 364 13.71 -0.50 28.48
CA LYS A 364 15.08 -0.55 27.95
C LYS A 364 15.09 -0.60 26.42
N LYS A 365 14.21 -1.42 25.83
CA LYS A 365 14.06 -1.54 24.38
C LYS A 365 13.52 -0.24 23.75
N ALA A 366 12.59 0.45 24.41
CA ALA A 366 12.12 1.77 24.00
C ALA A 366 13.26 2.80 23.90
N ARG A 367 14.16 2.85 24.90
CA ARG A 367 15.35 3.73 24.90
C ARG A 367 16.35 3.37 23.81
N LEU A 368 16.58 2.07 23.59
CA LEU A 368 17.40 1.59 22.48
C LEU A 368 16.86 2.08 21.15
N TYR A 369 15.55 1.95 20.91
CA TYR A 369 14.92 2.39 19.66
C TYR A 369 14.95 3.91 19.50
N ALA A 370 14.79 4.66 20.60
CA ALA A 370 14.98 6.10 20.58
C ALA A 370 16.40 6.49 20.12
N SER A 371 17.42 5.75 20.53
CA SER A 371 18.81 5.99 20.07
C SER A 371 19.00 5.74 18.57
N PHE A 372 18.32 4.75 18.01
CA PHE A 372 18.33 4.50 16.57
C PHE A 372 17.65 5.62 15.77
N LEU A 373 16.52 6.13 16.27
CA LEU A 373 15.82 7.25 15.64
C LEU A 373 16.63 8.54 15.70
N ALA A 374 17.30 8.79 16.83
CA ALA A 374 18.16 9.96 17.03
C ALA A 374 19.50 9.87 16.26
N LYS A 375 19.80 8.73 15.64
CA LYS A 375 21.06 8.44 14.93
C LYS A 375 22.30 8.75 15.78
N SER A 376 22.23 8.46 17.07
CA SER A 376 23.25 8.86 18.02
C SER A 376 23.56 7.76 19.05
N GLY A 377 24.76 7.85 19.62
CA GLY A 377 25.25 6.92 20.64
C GLY A 377 25.85 5.63 20.08
N THR A 378 26.45 4.85 20.99
CA THR A 378 27.11 3.58 20.69
C THR A 378 26.22 2.55 19.97
N PRO A 379 24.92 2.39 20.31
CA PRO A 379 24.07 1.43 19.61
C PRO A 379 23.89 1.76 18.12
N TRP A 380 23.74 3.04 17.78
CA TRP A 380 23.65 3.47 16.38
C TRP A 380 24.97 3.28 15.63
N SER A 381 26.10 3.62 16.26
CA SER A 381 27.42 3.39 15.66
C SER A 381 27.68 1.90 15.37
N ARG A 382 27.21 0.99 16.22
CA ARG A 382 27.30 -0.46 15.97
C ARG A 382 26.45 -0.92 14.79
N LEU A 383 25.24 -0.36 14.61
CA LEU A 383 24.45 -0.62 13.40
C LEU A 383 25.17 -0.11 12.15
N GLN A 384 25.82 1.05 12.25
CA GLN A 384 26.60 1.63 11.16
C GLN A 384 27.93 0.91 10.87
N SER A 385 28.41 0.01 11.73
CA SER A 385 29.59 -0.81 11.46
C SER A 385 29.27 -2.26 11.14
N ALA A 386 28.02 -2.68 11.33
CA ALA A 386 27.57 -4.04 11.07
C ALA A 386 27.50 -4.34 9.56
N ASP A 387 27.88 -5.56 9.21
CA ASP A 387 27.67 -6.13 7.88
C ASP A 387 26.20 -6.53 7.67
N GLU A 388 25.85 -6.92 6.45
CA GLU A 388 24.46 -7.19 6.10
C GLU A 388 23.89 -8.42 6.81
N ASP A 389 24.66 -9.48 6.96
CA ASP A 389 24.20 -10.71 7.63
C ASP A 389 23.98 -10.47 9.13
N GLN A 390 24.87 -9.68 9.75
CA GLN A 390 24.71 -9.20 11.13
C GLN A 390 23.45 -8.34 11.28
N LEU A 391 23.20 -7.42 10.33
CA LEU A 391 22.01 -6.57 10.35
C LEU A 391 20.72 -7.37 10.15
N LEU A 392 20.70 -8.34 9.24
CA LEU A 392 19.54 -9.21 8.99
C LEU A 392 19.24 -10.10 10.20
N SER A 393 20.27 -10.70 10.79
CA SER A 393 20.15 -11.51 12.01
C SER A 393 19.65 -10.65 13.18
N TYR A 394 20.21 -9.44 13.33
CA TYR A 394 19.78 -8.49 14.35
C TYR A 394 18.32 -8.08 14.16
N LEU A 395 17.92 -7.70 12.95
CA LEU A 395 16.54 -7.35 12.60
C LEU A 395 15.56 -8.49 12.88
N SER A 396 15.92 -9.73 12.52
CA SER A 396 15.09 -10.91 12.78
C SER A 396 14.89 -11.16 14.27
N ARG A 397 15.94 -11.00 15.07
CA ARG A 397 15.84 -11.08 16.53
C ARG A 397 14.97 -9.97 17.11
N GLU A 398 15.15 -8.73 16.64
CA GLU A 398 14.36 -7.59 17.11
C GLU A 398 12.87 -7.73 16.76
N LEU A 399 12.54 -8.26 15.58
CA LEU A 399 11.16 -8.60 15.21
C LEU A 399 10.56 -9.64 16.16
N GLY A 400 11.31 -10.70 16.48
CA GLY A 400 10.88 -11.73 17.44
C GLY A 400 10.65 -11.16 18.84
N ASP A 401 11.55 -10.31 19.34
CA ASP A 401 11.41 -9.62 20.62
C ASP A 401 10.16 -8.72 20.64
N CYS A 402 9.91 -7.97 19.57
CA CYS A 402 8.74 -7.10 19.45
C CYS A 402 7.42 -7.89 19.41
N HIS A 403 7.36 -9.02 18.71
CA HIS A 403 6.22 -9.93 18.75
C HIS A 403 5.96 -10.47 20.16
N LEU A 404 7.02 -10.88 20.87
CA LEU A 404 6.91 -11.36 22.24
C LEU A 404 6.40 -10.26 23.19
N ILE A 405 6.92 -9.04 23.05
CA ILE A 405 6.45 -7.89 23.83
C ILE A 405 4.98 -7.61 23.54
N HIS A 406 4.58 -7.58 22.27
CA HIS A 406 3.19 -7.36 21.88
C HIS A 406 2.25 -8.39 22.54
N ARG A 407 2.57 -9.69 22.41
CA ARG A 407 1.78 -10.78 22.99
C ARG A 407 1.65 -10.67 24.51
N ARG A 408 2.77 -10.52 25.21
CA ARG A 408 2.80 -10.44 26.68
C ARG A 408 2.10 -9.18 27.19
N ALA A 409 2.29 -8.04 26.55
CA ALA A 409 1.62 -6.79 26.94
C ALA A 409 0.10 -6.86 26.75
N GLN A 410 -0.36 -7.47 25.66
CA GLN A 410 -1.79 -7.71 25.44
C GLN A 410 -2.39 -8.61 26.52
N ALA A 411 -1.74 -9.74 26.81
CA ALA A 411 -2.22 -10.68 27.81
C ALA A 411 -2.18 -10.10 29.24
N LEU A 412 -1.14 -9.33 29.57
CA LEU A 412 -1.03 -8.62 30.85
C LEU A 412 -2.11 -7.55 31.00
N ASP A 413 -2.41 -6.76 29.97
CA ASP A 413 -3.49 -5.75 30.02
C ASP A 413 -4.85 -6.40 30.30
N VAL A 414 -5.14 -7.53 29.64
CA VAL A 414 -6.36 -8.31 29.88
C VAL A 414 -6.39 -8.85 31.30
N HIS A 415 -5.32 -9.51 31.75
CA HIS A 415 -5.21 -10.11 33.08
C HIS A 415 -5.35 -9.07 34.20
N ILE A 416 -4.68 -7.94 34.07
CA ILE A 416 -4.73 -6.84 35.04
C ILE A 416 -6.17 -6.29 35.11
N LYS A 417 -6.81 -6.01 33.97
CA LYS A 417 -8.16 -5.46 33.94
C LYS A 417 -9.21 -6.44 34.44
N SER A 418 -9.10 -7.74 34.14
CA SER A 418 -10.06 -8.75 34.64
C SER A 418 -10.03 -8.83 36.16
N ASN A 419 -8.85 -8.69 36.77
CA ASN A 419 -8.64 -8.74 38.22
C ASN A 419 -8.89 -7.41 38.96
N ALA A 420 -9.20 -6.32 38.25
CA ALA A 420 -9.49 -5.02 38.86
C ALA A 420 -10.98 -4.86 39.24
N PRO A 421 -11.31 -4.21 40.38
CA PRO A 421 -12.68 -3.83 40.72
C PRO A 421 -13.34 -2.95 39.64
N PRO A 422 -14.68 -3.02 39.44
CA PRO A 422 -15.37 -2.31 38.35
C PRO A 422 -15.08 -0.80 38.27
N LEU A 423 -15.04 -0.12 39.42
CA LEU A 423 -14.75 1.32 39.52
C LEU A 423 -13.30 1.68 39.15
N LEU A 424 -12.35 0.80 39.47
CA LEU A 424 -10.94 0.97 39.09
C LEU A 424 -10.74 0.67 37.62
N ARG A 425 -11.35 -0.40 37.10
CA ARG A 425 -11.27 -0.82 35.69
C ARG A 425 -11.60 0.31 34.72
N ALA A 426 -12.61 1.14 35.02
CA ALA A 426 -12.99 2.29 34.20
C ALA A 426 -11.94 3.41 34.15
N ARG A 427 -11.01 3.45 35.11
CA ARG A 427 -9.93 4.45 35.21
C ARG A 427 -8.58 3.93 34.72
N MET A 428 -8.45 2.64 34.43
CA MET A 428 -7.19 2.03 33.99
C MET A 428 -6.90 2.42 32.54
N LYS A 429 -5.64 2.79 32.26
CA LYS A 429 -5.21 3.10 30.90
C LYS A 429 -4.99 1.79 30.14
N GLY A 430 -5.68 1.60 29.01
CA GLY A 430 -5.38 0.46 28.14
C GLY A 430 -4.09 0.67 27.33
N VAL A 431 -3.57 -0.43 26.79
CA VAL A 431 -2.39 -0.41 25.89
C VAL A 431 -2.74 -0.75 24.44
N LYS A 432 -4.03 -0.82 24.08
CA LYS A 432 -4.49 -1.28 22.76
C LYS A 432 -3.97 -0.40 21.61
N ILE A 433 -3.88 0.91 21.83
CA ILE A 433 -3.40 1.87 20.82
C ILE A 433 -1.91 1.64 20.58
N GLU A 434 -1.14 1.52 21.65
CA GLU A 434 0.30 1.30 21.62
C GLU A 434 0.63 -0.07 21.02
N LEU A 435 -0.15 -1.11 21.32
CA LEU A 435 -0.03 -2.43 20.70
C LEU A 435 -0.28 -2.36 19.18
N THR A 436 -1.25 -1.56 18.74
CA THR A 436 -1.51 -1.34 17.30
C THR A 436 -0.31 -0.65 16.63
N ALA A 437 0.25 0.38 17.26
CA ALA A 437 1.46 1.05 16.75
C ALA A 437 2.68 0.12 16.68
N LEU A 438 2.88 -0.72 17.71
CA LEU A 438 3.93 -1.74 17.73
C LEU A 438 3.72 -2.76 16.60
N ARG A 439 2.48 -3.24 16.39
CA ARG A 439 2.14 -4.17 15.30
C ARG A 439 2.41 -3.57 13.93
N ASN A 440 2.04 -2.31 13.70
CA ASN A 440 2.32 -1.64 12.42
C ASN A 440 3.82 -1.51 12.17
N ALA A 441 4.62 -1.16 13.18
CA ALA A 441 6.07 -1.10 13.05
C ALA A 441 6.69 -2.47 12.73
N ILE A 442 6.18 -3.54 13.35
CA ILE A 442 6.57 -4.93 13.03
C ILE A 442 6.27 -5.25 11.56
N VAL A 443 5.04 -4.98 11.09
CA VAL A 443 4.63 -5.27 9.70
C VAL A 443 5.52 -4.53 8.70
N THR A 444 5.72 -3.23 8.89
CA THR A 444 6.57 -2.41 8.02
C THR A 444 8.01 -2.91 7.98
N ALA A 445 8.58 -3.24 9.14
CA ALA A 445 9.95 -3.75 9.21
C ALA A 445 10.09 -5.15 8.59
N ASN A 446 9.08 -6.00 8.74
CA ASN A 446 9.07 -7.33 8.14
C ASN A 446 8.90 -7.27 6.61
N GLN A 447 8.09 -6.34 6.09
CA GLN A 447 7.97 -6.07 4.66
C GLN A 447 9.33 -5.70 4.04
N LEU A 448 10.04 -4.74 4.65
CA LEU A 448 11.37 -4.32 4.19
C LEU A 448 12.41 -5.44 4.29
N LYS A 449 12.30 -6.32 5.30
CA LYS A 449 13.11 -7.54 5.41
C LYS A 449 12.84 -8.49 4.24
N HIS A 450 11.58 -8.75 3.90
CA HIS A 450 11.22 -9.62 2.78
C HIS A 450 11.72 -9.06 1.44
N GLU A 451 11.61 -7.75 1.24
CA GLU A 451 12.17 -7.08 0.06
C GLU A 451 13.70 -7.21 -0.02
N TYR A 452 14.41 -7.15 1.11
CA TYR A 452 15.86 -7.39 1.14
C TYR A 452 16.18 -8.82 0.73
N VAL A 453 15.47 -9.80 1.30
CA VAL A 453 15.69 -11.23 1.01
C VAL A 453 15.44 -11.51 -0.47
N GLY A 454 14.35 -10.98 -1.04
CA GLY A 454 14.05 -11.13 -2.46
C GLY A 454 15.15 -10.56 -3.36
N LYS A 455 15.64 -9.34 -3.06
CA LYS A 455 16.75 -8.75 -3.83
C LYS A 455 18.05 -9.54 -3.72
N LYS A 456 18.38 -10.06 -2.53
CA LYS A 456 19.58 -10.87 -2.32
C LYS A 456 19.49 -12.21 -3.06
N GLU A 457 18.32 -12.83 -3.09
CA GLU A 457 18.06 -14.05 -3.86
C GLU A 457 18.16 -13.79 -5.37
N GLU A 458 17.65 -12.66 -5.86
CA GLU A 458 17.82 -12.23 -7.25
C GLU A 458 19.30 -11.99 -7.61
N GLU A 459 20.07 -11.30 -6.77
CA GLU A 459 21.51 -11.10 -6.97
C GLU A 459 22.27 -12.44 -7.00
N GLU A 460 21.96 -13.37 -6.09
CA GLU A 460 22.57 -14.69 -6.08
C GLU A 460 22.19 -15.53 -7.31
N GLN A 461 20.96 -15.40 -7.82
CA GLN A 461 20.51 -16.07 -9.03
C GLN A 461 21.20 -15.50 -10.28
N LEU A 462 21.32 -14.17 -10.39
CA LEU A 462 22.04 -13.52 -11.49
C LEU A 462 23.52 -13.89 -11.49
N ARG A 463 24.16 -13.93 -10.31
CA ARG A 463 25.55 -14.39 -10.14
C ARG A 463 25.72 -15.86 -10.55
N LYS A 464 24.75 -16.73 -10.23
CA LYS A 464 24.76 -18.13 -10.67
C LYS A 464 24.59 -18.28 -12.19
N LEU A 465 23.95 -17.32 -12.85
CA LEU A 465 23.77 -17.27 -14.29
C LEU A 465 24.97 -16.64 -15.03
N GLY A 466 26.04 -16.27 -14.32
CA GLY A 466 27.26 -15.71 -14.92
C GLY A 466 27.10 -14.27 -15.42
N ILE A 467 26.04 -13.58 -15.00
CA ILE A 467 25.85 -12.15 -15.25
C ILE A 467 26.43 -11.43 -14.03
N ASP A 468 27.72 -11.15 -14.07
CA ASP A 468 28.33 -10.19 -13.14
C ASP A 468 27.95 -8.76 -13.60
N GLU A 469 27.55 -7.92 -12.65
CA GLU A 469 27.09 -6.53 -12.86
C GLU A 469 27.99 -5.65 -13.73
#